data_AF-A0A6A4CWW9-F1
#
_entry.id   AF-A0A6A4CWW9-F1
#
_cell.length_a   1.000
_cell.length_b   1.000
_cell.length_c   1.000
_cell.angle_alpha   90.00
_cell.angle_beta   90.00
_cell.angle_gamma   90.00
#
_symmetry.space_group_name_H-M   'P 1'
#
loop_
_entity.id
_entity.type
_entity.pdbx_description
1 polymer ?
#
loop_
_entity_poly.entity_id
_entity_poly.type
_entity_poly.pdbx_seq_one_letter_code
_entity_poly.pdbx_strand_id
1 'polypeptide(L)'
;MPLNINATHWTCLVVHKKNKAIYCYDSMDKRANYNLLEALAQELVDRGLSSSHQIVSVHSPIQMDSDNCGLFVCSFFWRRVDKEAGNDYTKNGLLRRRWHIMRTVVNFSDCSKNGGQ
;
A
#
# COMPACT_ATOMS: atom_id res chain seq x y z
N MET A 1 -5.66 3.14 -1.53
CA MET A 1 -6.17 2.56 -2.78
C MET A 1 -5.03 1.79 -3.44
N PRO A 2 -5.05 0.46 -3.39
CA PRO A 2 -4.09 -0.34 -4.15
C PRO A 2 -4.40 -0.22 -5.64
N LEU A 3 -3.36 -0.15 -6.47
CA LEU A 3 -3.45 -0.05 -7.92
C LEU A 3 -2.57 -1.13 -8.53
N ASN A 4 -3.12 -1.83 -9.52
CA ASN A 4 -2.40 -2.87 -10.25
C ASN A 4 -2.03 -2.35 -11.64
N ILE A 5 -0.73 -2.23 -11.89
CA ILE A 5 -0.18 -1.80 -13.18
C ILE A 5 0.16 -3.05 -13.99
N ASN A 6 -0.37 -3.14 -15.20
CA ASN A 6 -0.10 -4.21 -16.18
C ASN A 6 -0.28 -5.63 -15.61
N ALA A 7 -1.30 -5.82 -14.75
CA ALA A 7 -1.66 -7.09 -14.11
C ALA A 7 -0.58 -7.72 -13.21
N THR A 8 0.57 -7.07 -13.00
CA THR A 8 1.76 -7.71 -12.40
C THR A 8 2.42 -6.90 -11.29
N HIS A 9 2.24 -5.58 -11.29
CA HIS A 9 2.92 -4.69 -10.34
C HIS A 9 1.93 -3.93 -9.46
N TRP A 10 2.12 -3.99 -8.14
CA TRP A 10 1.28 -3.28 -7.18
C TRP A 10 1.93 -1.97 -6.73
N THR A 11 1.14 -0.91 -6.76
CA THR A 11 1.46 0.42 -6.22
C THR A 11 0.24 0.96 -5.48
N CYS A 12 0.30 2.15 -4.88
CA CYS A 12 -0.87 2.73 -4.22
C CYS A 12 -0.92 4.25 -4.13
N LEU A 13 -2.15 4.72 -3.92
CA LEU A 13 -2.46 6.08 -3.47
C LEU A 13 -3.04 6.03 -2.04
N VAL A 14 -2.65 6.96 -1.17
CA VAL A 14 -3.27 7.15 0.16
C VAL A 14 -3.76 8.58 0.30
N VAL A 15 -5.07 8.77 0.37
CA VAL A 15 -5.68 10.08 0.67
C VAL A 15 -5.71 10.29 2.17
N HIS A 16 -4.97 11.28 2.65
CA HIS A 16 -4.89 11.67 4.06
C HIS A 16 -5.64 12.98 4.30
N LYS A 17 -6.96 12.89 4.52
CA LYS A 17 -7.87 14.05 4.63
C LYS A 17 -7.41 15.12 5.63
N LYS A 18 -6.95 14.72 6.83
CA LYS A 18 -6.52 15.65 7.87
C LYS A 18 -5.29 16.48 7.48
N ASN A 19 -4.39 15.89 6.69
CA ASN A 19 -3.15 16.56 6.27
C ASN A 19 -3.31 17.19 4.89
N LYS A 20 -4.52 17.11 4.29
CA LYS A 20 -4.80 17.50 2.92
C LYS A 20 -3.71 17.03 1.95
N ALA A 21 -3.36 15.74 2.03
CA ALA A 21 -2.31 15.16 1.19
C ALA A 21 -2.77 13.86 0.53
N ILE A 22 -2.30 13.60 -0.68
CA ILE A 22 -2.38 12.31 -1.36
C ILE A 22 -0.95 11.77 -1.50
N TYR A 23 -0.68 10.63 -0.90
CA TYR A 23 0.63 9.97 -1.01
C TYR A 23 0.62 8.96 -2.14
N CYS A 24 1.52 9.14 -3.10
CA CYS A 24 1.81 8.23 -4.21
C CYS A 24 2.99 7.34 -3.81
N TYR A 25 2.81 6.02 -3.82
CA TYR A 25 3.85 5.10 -3.37
C TYR A 25 4.04 3.92 -4.32
N ASP A 26 5.23 3.81 -4.87
CA ASP A 26 5.70 2.68 -5.67
C ASP A 26 6.96 2.07 -5.04
N SER A 27 6.90 0.80 -4.64
CA SER A 27 8.05 0.11 -4.04
C SER A 27 9.21 -0.11 -5.01
N MET A 28 8.98 -0.03 -6.33
CA MET A 28 10.03 -0.11 -7.35
C MET A 28 10.59 1.25 -7.74
N ASP A 29 10.08 2.34 -7.15
CA ASP A 29 10.49 3.72 -7.36
C ASP A 29 10.60 4.13 -8.85
N LYS A 30 9.71 3.60 -9.71
CA LYS A 30 9.78 3.86 -11.15
C LYS A 30 9.12 5.18 -11.50
N ARG A 31 9.87 6.07 -12.16
CA ARG A 31 9.35 7.37 -12.65
C ARG A 31 8.06 7.24 -13.47
N ALA A 32 7.97 6.26 -14.36
CA ALA A 32 6.77 6.05 -15.18
C ALA A 32 5.54 5.73 -14.33
N ASN A 33 5.71 4.99 -13.22
CA ASN A 33 4.63 4.69 -12.29
C ASN A 33 4.21 5.95 -11.52
N TYR A 34 5.15 6.78 -11.07
CA TYR A 34 4.80 8.05 -10.43
C TYR A 34 4.05 9.01 -11.34
N ASN A 35 4.43 9.13 -12.61
CA ASN A 35 3.67 9.95 -13.56
C ASN A 35 2.20 9.51 -13.65
N LEU A 36 1.94 8.20 -13.66
CA LEU A 36 0.58 7.65 -13.64
C LEU A 36 -0.13 7.95 -12.30
N LEU A 37 0.55 7.71 -11.17
CA LEU A 37 0.00 7.97 -9.84
C LEU A 37 -0.34 9.44 -9.63
N GLU A 38 0.52 10.34 -10.07
CA GLU A 38 0.32 11.79 -9.99
C GLU A 38 -0.86 12.23 -10.86
N ALA A 39 -0.99 11.71 -12.08
CA ALA A 39 -2.15 11.98 -12.94
C ALA A 39 -3.47 11.51 -12.29
N LEU A 40 -3.48 10.30 -11.73
CA LEU A 40 -4.66 9.78 -11.00
C LEU A 40 -4.94 10.58 -9.72
N ALA A 41 -3.91 10.97 -8.98
CA ALA A 41 -4.05 11.80 -7.79
C ALA A 41 -4.60 13.18 -8.14
N GLN A 42 -4.17 13.77 -9.26
CA GLN A 42 -4.70 15.03 -9.75
C GLN A 42 -6.17 14.91 -10.12
N GLU A 43 -6.58 13.84 -10.81
CA GLU A 43 -8.00 13.61 -11.13
C GLU A 43 -8.85 13.51 -9.84
N LEU A 44 -8.34 12.85 -8.80
CA LEU A 44 -9.02 12.80 -7.49
C LEU A 44 -9.15 14.19 -6.87
N VAL A 45 -8.13 15.05 -6.96
CA VAL A 45 -8.19 16.42 -6.47
C VAL A 45 -9.24 17.23 -7.21
N ASP A 46 -9.26 17.13 -8.54
CA ASP A 46 -10.11 17.97 -9.39
C ASP A 46 -11.59 17.56 -9.32
N ARG A 47 -11.86 16.27 -9.17
CA ARG A 47 -13.22 15.72 -9.35
C ARG A 47 -13.76 14.97 -8.13
N GLY A 48 -12.88 14.43 -7.29
CA GLY A 48 -13.26 13.51 -6.21
C GLY A 48 -13.24 14.12 -4.82
N LEU A 49 -12.50 15.20 -4.59
CA LEU A 49 -12.27 15.77 -3.26
C LEU A 49 -12.79 17.20 -3.17
N SER A 50 -13.44 17.53 -2.05
CA SER A 50 -14.06 18.85 -1.83
C SER A 50 -13.06 19.99 -1.57
N SER A 51 -11.76 19.68 -1.48
CA SER A 51 -10.72 20.67 -1.23
C SER A 51 -9.40 20.21 -1.82
N SER A 52 -8.54 21.16 -2.17
CA SER A 52 -7.19 20.87 -2.68
C SER A 52 -6.41 20.00 -1.70
N HIS A 53 -5.74 18.98 -2.24
CA HIS A 53 -4.79 18.14 -1.52
C HIS A 53 -3.43 18.23 -2.21
N GLN A 54 -2.35 18.32 -1.42
CA GLN A 54 -0.99 18.22 -1.94
C GLN A 54 -0.70 16.79 -2.39
N ILE A 55 -0.20 16.61 -3.60
CA ILE A 55 0.27 15.33 -4.10
C ILE A 55 1.72 15.14 -3.66
N VAL A 56 2.03 13.99 -3.06
CA VAL A 56 3.34 13.69 -2.47
C VAL A 56 3.81 12.32 -2.93
N SER A 57 4.91 12.30 -3.68
CA SER A 57 5.60 11.07 -4.08
C SER A 57 6.50 10.55 -2.94
N VAL A 58 6.36 9.26 -2.63
CA VAL A 58 7.04 8.61 -1.50
C VAL A 58 8.06 7.61 -2.00
N HIS A 59 9.34 7.96 -1.91
CA HIS A 59 10.45 7.19 -2.48
C HIS A 59 11.02 6.11 -1.56
N SER A 60 10.36 5.80 -0.44
CA SER A 60 10.81 4.76 0.47
C SER A 60 9.65 4.14 1.25
N PRO A 61 9.75 2.84 1.61
CA PRO A 61 10.87 1.91 1.36
C PRO A 61 10.87 1.35 -0.07
N ILE A 62 12.05 0.99 -0.58
CA ILE A 62 12.25 0.42 -1.92
C ILE A 62 12.42 -1.09 -1.80
N GLN A 63 11.77 -1.85 -2.68
CA GLN A 63 11.96 -3.29 -2.77
C GLN A 63 13.17 -3.62 -3.65
N MET A 64 13.89 -4.69 -3.29
CA MET A 64 15.07 -5.16 -4.02
C MET A 64 14.81 -6.47 -4.77
N ASP A 65 13.58 -6.97 -4.72
CA ASP A 65 13.13 -8.22 -5.34
C ASP A 65 11.98 -7.95 -6.34
N SER A 66 11.53 -9.02 -7.02
CA SER A 66 10.50 -8.94 -8.05
C SER A 66 9.09 -9.29 -7.57
N ASP A 67 8.91 -9.72 -6.31
CA ASP A 67 7.67 -10.38 -5.87
C ASP A 67 7.02 -9.76 -4.61
N ASN A 68 7.67 -8.80 -3.94
CA ASN A 68 7.11 -8.21 -2.72
C ASN A 68 6.31 -6.92 -2.92
N CYS A 69 6.02 -6.47 -4.15
CA CYS A 69 5.29 -5.20 -4.39
C CYS A 69 3.95 -5.12 -3.66
N GLY A 70 3.17 -6.20 -3.68
CA GLY A 70 1.92 -6.29 -2.92
C GLY A 70 2.13 -6.21 -1.41
N LEU A 71 3.19 -6.84 -0.89
CA LEU A 71 3.53 -6.79 0.54
C LEU A 71 3.99 -5.40 0.99
N PHE A 72 4.76 -4.69 0.16
CA PHE A 72 5.17 -3.32 0.42
C PHE A 72 3.95 -2.38 0.43
N VAL A 73 3.01 -2.53 -0.51
CA VAL A 73 1.74 -1.78 -0.51
C VAL A 73 0.91 -2.06 0.76
N CYS A 74 0.76 -3.34 1.14
CA CYS A 74 0.05 -3.71 2.38
C CYS A 74 0.73 -3.09 3.62
N SER A 75 2.06 -3.18 3.70
CA SER A 75 2.84 -2.62 4.82
C SER A 75 2.74 -1.10 4.85
N PHE A 76 2.73 -0.45 3.68
CA PHE A 76 2.55 0.99 3.56
C PHE A 76 1.20 1.43 4.13
N PHE A 77 0.11 0.73 3.80
CA PHE A 77 -1.20 0.99 4.38
C PHE A 77 -1.23 0.73 5.88
N TRP A 78 -0.69 -0.40 6.34
CA TRP A 78 -0.66 -0.75 7.77
C TRP A 78 -0.03 0.37 8.59
N ARG A 79 1.16 0.86 8.19
CA ARG A 79 1.83 1.95 8.93
C ARG A 79 1.06 3.27 8.96
N ARG A 80 0.06 3.48 8.10
CA ARG A 80 -0.80 4.68 8.15
C ARG A 80 -1.92 4.57 9.16
N VAL A 81 -2.31 3.36 9.54
CA VAL A 81 -3.36 3.12 10.54
C VAL A 81 -2.77 2.78 11.92
N ASP A 82 -1.59 2.19 11.95
CA ASP A 82 -0.90 1.78 13.18
C ASP A 82 0.59 2.13 13.07
N LYS A 83 1.06 3.01 13.98
CA LYS A 83 2.44 3.48 13.99
C LYS A 83 3.44 2.44 14.49
N GLU A 84 2.98 1.46 15.26
CA GLU A 84 3.79 0.37 15.81
C GLU A 84 3.94 -0.80 14.82
N ALA A 85 3.29 -0.69 13.66
CA ALA A 85 3.42 -1.65 12.58
C ALA A 85 4.89 -1.77 12.14
N GLY A 86 5.43 -2.98 12.31
CA GLY A 86 6.86 -3.25 12.08
C GLY A 86 7.34 -2.84 10.67
N ASN A 87 8.58 -2.35 10.62
CA ASN A 87 9.25 -1.78 9.45
C ASN A 87 10.48 -2.61 9.02
N ASP A 88 10.50 -3.90 9.34
CA ASP A 88 11.59 -4.82 8.96
C ASP A 88 11.44 -5.26 7.49
N TYR A 89 12.11 -4.54 6.60
CA TYR A 89 12.18 -4.83 5.16
C TYR A 89 13.37 -5.72 4.78
N THR A 90 14.04 -6.37 5.74
CA THR A 90 15.04 -7.40 5.41
C THR A 90 14.37 -8.61 4.76
N LYS A 91 15.11 -9.41 3.98
CA LYS A 91 14.57 -10.64 3.37
C LYS A 91 13.84 -11.55 4.37
N ASN A 92 14.42 -11.74 5.56
CA ASN A 92 13.82 -12.54 6.63
C ASN A 92 12.60 -11.84 7.25
N GLY A 93 12.64 -10.51 7.40
CA GLY A 93 11.51 -9.70 7.86
C GLY A 93 10.29 -9.80 6.94
N LEU A 94 10.51 -9.65 5.63
CA LEU A 94 9.48 -9.79 4.60
C LEU A 94 8.89 -11.21 4.59
N LEU A 95 9.73 -12.25 4.65
CA LEU A 95 9.28 -13.64 4.72
C LEU A 95 8.40 -13.89 5.95
N ARG A 96 8.83 -13.43 7.15
CA ARG A 96 8.02 -13.51 8.37
C ARG A 96 6.69 -12.78 8.22
N ARG A 97 6.69 -11.61 7.59
CA ARG A 97 5.45 -10.82 7.37
C ARG A 97 4.48 -11.53 6.44
N ARG A 98 4.95 -12.15 5.35
CA ARG A 98 4.11 -12.98 4.46
C ARG A 98 3.45 -14.12 5.22
N TRP A 99 4.23 -14.84 6.04
CA TRP A 99 3.71 -15.91 6.89
C TRP A 99 2.69 -15.41 7.90
N HIS A 100 2.93 -14.25 8.51
CA HIS A 100 1.98 -13.65 9.44
C HIS A 100 0.65 -13.31 8.75
N ILE A 101 0.70 -12.65 7.59
CA ILE A 101 -0.51 -12.32 6.81
C ILE A 101 -1.26 -13.59 6.41
N MET A 102 -0.56 -14.60 5.88
CA MET A 102 -1.16 -15.87 5.50
C MET A 102 -1.83 -16.56 6.69
N ARG A 103 -1.13 -16.67 7.83
CA ARG A 103 -1.67 -17.27 9.06
C ARG A 103 -2.92 -16.53 9.54
N THR A 104 -2.91 -15.20 9.51
CA THR A 104 -4.06 -14.39 9.90
C THR A 104 -5.27 -14.65 9.00
N VAL A 105 -5.08 -14.73 7.68
CA VAL A 105 -6.16 -15.03 6.72
C VAL A 105 -6.73 -16.43 6.92
N VAL A 106 -5.87 -17.44 7.10
CA VAL A 106 -6.30 -18.82 7.37
C VAL A 106 -7.10 -18.90 8.66
N ASN A 107 -6.56 -18.35 9.76
CA ASN A 107 -7.24 -18.35 11.05
C ASN A 107 -8.59 -17.61 10.99
N PHE A 108 -8.65 -16.47 10.29
CA PHE A 108 -9.89 -15.72 10.11
C PHE A 108 -10.93 -16.56 9.36
N SER A 109 -10.50 -17.31 8.34
CA SER A 109 -11.37 -18.18 7.54
C SER A 109 -11.88 -19.38 8.33
N ASP A 110 -11.15 -19.86 9.33
CA ASP A 110 -11.59 -20.95 10.18
C ASP A 110 -12.53 -20.45 11.29
N CYS A 111 -12.26 -19.26 11.85
CA CYS A 111 -13.18 -18.62 12.80
C CYS A 111 -14.53 -18.29 12.15
N SER A 112 -14.56 -17.83 10.90
CA SER A 112 -15.82 -17.51 10.21
C SER A 112 -16.67 -18.75 9.89
N LYS A 113 -16.06 -19.93 9.74
CA LYS A 113 -16.78 -21.21 9.58
C LYS A 113 -17.39 -21.70 10.90
N ASN A 114 -16.75 -21.41 12.04
CA ASN A 114 -17.18 -21.89 13.36
C ASN A 114 -18.17 -20.95 14.07
N GLY A 115 -18.37 -19.72 13.57
CA GLY A 115 -19.32 -18.74 14.13
C GLY A 115 -20.73 -18.79 13.53
N GLY A 116 -21.03 -19.79 12.70
CA GLY A 116 -22.35 -20.03 12.11
C GLY A 116 -23.07 -21.21 12.76
N GLN A 117 -23.32 -21.13 14.08
CA GLN A 117 -24.29 -21.97 14.80
C GLN A 117 -25.19 -21.10 15.66
#